data_AF-A0A957U2H0-F1
#
_entry.id   AF-A0A957U2H0-F1
#
_cell.length_a   1.000
_cell.length_b   1.000
_cell.length_c   1.000
_cell.angle_alpha   90.00
_cell.angle_beta   90.00
_cell.angle_gamma   90.00
#
_symmetry.space_group_name_H-M   'P 1'
#
loop_
_entity.id
_entity.type
_entity.pdbx_description
1 polymer ?
#
loop_
_entity_poly.entity_id
_entity_poly.type
_entity_poly.pdbx_seq_one_letter_code
_entity_poly.pdbx_strand_id
1 'polypeptide(L)'
;MRVRSFASVGLSFVALAPLLALEGMWIRWRTPILPEAGPPHAGLVPAPAVDASLSGGPVSASLKLILLGESTVAGVGARSHEVGLAGRTAAAVAAQTGRAVAWRSVGRNGATAAQCLTDLTPQLAGATADLLVIVLGVNDTIRLTPPAAWQADLRALIEEVRGRTGAERVVLAGVPPMARFPSLPQPLRTFLGRRAALLDQSA
;
A
#
# COMPACT_ATOMS: atom_id res chain seq x y z
N MET A 1 -20.98 28.21 -4.89
CA MET A 1 -20.07 27.04 -5.00
C MET A 1 -20.66 26.08 -6.02
N ARG A 2 -20.18 26.09 -7.28
CA ARG A 2 -20.81 25.35 -8.39
C ARG A 2 -20.27 23.91 -8.42
N VAL A 3 -21.16 22.94 -8.21
CA VAL A 3 -20.93 21.52 -8.51
C VAL A 3 -20.73 21.41 -10.02
N ARG A 4 -19.48 21.28 -10.47
CA ARG A 4 -19.19 20.98 -11.89
C ARG A 4 -19.56 19.52 -12.15
N SER A 5 -20.49 19.34 -13.08
CA SER A 5 -21.02 18.05 -13.53
C SER A 5 -19.92 17.07 -13.93
N PHE A 6 -19.79 15.98 -13.16
CA PHE A 6 -18.94 14.83 -13.47
C PHE A 6 -19.37 14.11 -14.76
N ALA A 7 -20.63 14.25 -15.19
CA ALA A 7 -21.19 13.52 -16.33
C ALA A 7 -20.59 13.93 -17.69
N SER A 8 -20.25 15.22 -17.86
CA SER A 8 -19.66 15.73 -19.12
C SER A 8 -18.23 15.25 -19.37
N VAL A 9 -17.54 14.79 -18.33
CA VAL A 9 -16.12 14.40 -18.36
C VAL A 9 -15.93 12.92 -18.68
N GLY A 10 -16.92 12.07 -18.32
CA GLY A 10 -16.90 10.65 -18.63
C GLY A 10 -16.98 10.38 -20.14
N LEU A 11 -17.79 11.17 -20.86
CA LEU A 11 -18.01 11.02 -22.31
C LEU A 11 -16.74 11.25 -23.13
N SER A 12 -15.86 12.17 -22.70
CA SER A 12 -14.60 12.48 -23.38
C SER A 12 -13.58 11.34 -23.29
N PHE A 13 -13.55 10.56 -22.21
CA PHE A 13 -12.61 9.45 -22.09
C PHE A 13 -13.04 8.20 -22.85
N VAL A 14 -14.34 8.00 -23.09
CA VAL A 14 -14.84 6.92 -23.95
C VAL A 14 -14.33 7.10 -25.38
N ALA A 15 -14.39 8.33 -25.91
CA ALA A 15 -13.84 8.63 -27.23
C ALA A 15 -12.32 8.44 -27.31
N LEU A 16 -11.60 8.62 -26.19
CA LEU A 16 -10.15 8.45 -26.10
C LEU A 16 -9.73 7.01 -25.72
N ALA A 17 -10.67 6.08 -25.50
CA ALA A 17 -10.36 4.74 -25.00
C ALA A 17 -9.31 3.99 -25.84
N PRO A 18 -9.33 4.02 -27.19
CA PRO A 18 -8.29 3.36 -28.00
C PRO A 18 -6.90 3.93 -27.74
N LEU A 19 -6.79 5.26 -27.65
CA LEU A 19 -5.52 5.94 -27.36
C LEU A 19 -5.02 5.61 -25.96
N LEU A 20 -5.90 5.64 -24.95
CA LEU A 20 -5.58 5.27 -23.56
C LEU A 20 -5.07 3.83 -23.46
N ALA A 21 -5.69 2.90 -24.21
CA ALA A 21 -5.28 1.51 -24.26
C ALA A 21 -3.89 1.36 -24.91
N LEU A 22 -3.64 2.05 -26.03
CA LEU A 22 -2.33 2.06 -26.69
C LEU A 22 -1.23 2.63 -25.79
N GLU A 23 -1.49 3.74 -25.10
CA GLU A 23 -0.56 4.30 -24.12
C GLU A 23 -0.28 3.33 -22.96
N GLY A 24 -1.33 2.68 -22.43
CA GLY A 24 -1.19 1.67 -21.38
C GLY A 24 -0.36 0.46 -21.82
N MET A 25 -0.61 -0.05 -23.03
CA MET A 25 0.17 -1.14 -23.62
C MET A 25 1.64 -0.73 -23.83
N TRP A 26 1.88 0.48 -24.34
CA TRP A 26 3.22 1.01 -24.55
C TRP A 26 4.00 1.16 -23.25
N ILE A 27 3.38 1.67 -22.19
CA ILE A 27 4.01 1.75 -20.85
C ILE A 27 4.31 0.36 -20.33
N ARG A 28 3.34 -0.56 -20.41
CA ARG A 28 3.54 -1.94 -19.95
C ARG A 28 4.70 -2.62 -20.68
N TRP A 29 4.85 -2.35 -21.97
CA TRP A 29 5.95 -2.90 -22.77
C TRP A 29 7.30 -2.26 -22.44
N ARG A 30 7.33 -0.96 -22.12
CA ARG A 30 8.58 -0.23 -21.84
C ARG A 30 9.03 -0.24 -20.39
N THR A 31 8.13 -0.47 -19.44
CA THR A 31 8.45 -0.42 -18.01
C THR A 31 9.22 -1.68 -17.62
N PRO A 32 10.47 -1.57 -17.15
CA PRO A 32 11.23 -2.72 -16.67
C PRO A 32 10.50 -3.40 -15.51
N ILE A 33 10.38 -4.72 -15.57
CA ILE A 33 9.87 -5.51 -14.46
C ILE A 33 11.01 -5.66 -13.46
N LEU A 34 10.87 -5.02 -12.31
CA LEU A 34 11.80 -5.16 -11.21
C LEU A 34 11.38 -6.33 -10.30
N PRO A 35 12.33 -7.07 -9.73
CA PRO A 35 12.01 -8.14 -8.80
C PRO A 35 11.45 -7.58 -7.49
N GLU A 36 10.63 -8.39 -6.83
CA GLU A 36 10.25 -8.19 -5.42
C GLU A 36 11.49 -8.37 -4.52
N ALA A 37 11.46 -7.77 -3.33
CA ALA A 37 12.54 -7.95 -2.37
C ALA A 37 12.54 -9.41 -1.87
N GLY A 38 13.73 -10.01 -1.85
CA GLY A 38 13.92 -11.35 -1.30
C GLY A 38 13.75 -11.39 0.22
N PRO A 39 13.71 -12.60 0.82
CA PRO A 39 13.69 -12.77 2.26
C PRO A 39 14.94 -12.14 2.93
N PRO A 40 14.86 -11.76 4.22
CA PRO A 40 13.71 -11.96 5.10
C PRO A 40 12.58 -10.94 4.88
N HIS A 41 11.33 -11.41 4.98
CA HIS A 41 10.12 -10.58 4.90
C HIS A 41 9.70 -10.00 6.27
N ALA A 42 10.51 -10.20 7.30
CA ALA A 42 10.29 -9.72 8.65
C ALA A 42 11.62 -9.35 9.30
N GLY A 43 11.57 -8.50 10.32
CA GLY A 43 12.76 -8.09 11.06
C GLY A 43 12.42 -7.35 12.34
N LEU A 44 13.45 -6.89 13.05
CA LEU A 44 13.32 -6.14 14.29
C LEU A 44 14.15 -4.86 14.16
N VAL A 45 13.53 -3.71 14.38
CA VAL A 45 14.26 -2.47 14.64
C VAL A 45 14.37 -2.30 16.15
N PRO A 46 15.58 -2.21 16.73
CA PRO A 46 15.73 -2.00 18.17
C PRO A 46 15.19 -0.63 18.59
N ALA A 47 14.87 -0.49 19.87
CA ALA A 47 14.60 0.83 20.44
C ALA A 47 15.82 1.74 20.25
N PRO A 48 15.63 3.06 20.06
CA PRO A 48 16.73 4.01 20.10
C PRO A 48 17.52 3.86 21.41
N ALA A 49 18.85 3.96 21.34
CA ALA A 49 19.68 3.90 22.53
C ALA A 49 19.35 5.10 23.43
N VAL A 50 18.64 4.84 24.53
CA VAL A 50 18.56 5.74 25.67
C VAL A 50 19.76 5.44 26.57
N ASP A 51 20.31 6.46 27.24
CA ASP A 51 21.36 6.27 28.23
C ASP A 51 20.97 5.16 29.20
N ALA A 52 21.71 4.05 29.15
CA ALA A 52 21.44 2.85 29.93
C ALA A 52 21.53 3.10 31.44
N SER A 53 22.11 4.23 31.88
CA SER A 53 22.17 4.62 33.28
C SER A 53 20.83 5.09 33.87
N LEU A 54 19.80 5.36 33.04
CA LEU A 54 18.48 5.83 33.48
C LEU A 54 17.36 4.80 33.34
N SER A 55 17.64 3.62 32.78
CA SER A 55 16.61 2.67 32.31
C SER A 55 16.58 1.38 33.15
N GLY A 56 16.29 1.50 34.44
CA GLY A 56 16.04 0.35 35.34
C GLY A 56 14.63 -0.24 35.25
N GLY A 57 13.87 0.07 34.19
CA GLY A 57 12.50 -0.39 33.98
C GLY A 57 12.43 -1.66 33.11
N PRO A 58 11.34 -2.43 33.19
CA PRO A 58 11.18 -3.65 32.38
C PRO A 58 11.30 -3.35 30.89
N VAL A 59 11.96 -4.24 30.15
CA VAL A 59 12.05 -4.18 28.68
C VAL A 59 10.62 -4.22 28.12
N SER A 60 10.13 -3.07 27.64
CA SER A 60 8.81 -2.97 27.03
C SER A 60 8.74 -3.90 25.82
N ALA A 61 7.70 -4.74 25.74
CA ALA A 61 7.49 -5.65 24.61
C ALA A 61 7.54 -4.88 23.29
N SER A 62 8.17 -5.45 22.27
CA SER A 62 8.29 -4.82 20.95
C SER A 62 6.91 -4.55 20.35
N LEU A 63 6.76 -3.40 19.70
CA LEU A 63 5.57 -3.10 18.92
C LEU A 63 5.57 -3.95 17.65
N LYS A 64 4.45 -4.61 17.36
CA LYS A 64 4.28 -5.48 16.21
C LYS A 64 3.63 -4.73 15.06
N LEU A 65 4.37 -4.55 13.97
CA LEU A 65 3.94 -3.83 12.78
C LEU A 65 3.77 -4.81 11.62
N ILE A 66 2.60 -4.80 10.98
CA ILE A 66 2.37 -5.52 9.72
C ILE A 66 2.09 -4.51 8.62
N LEU A 67 2.84 -4.60 7.52
CA LEU A 67 2.50 -3.91 6.28
C LEU A 67 1.87 -4.92 5.33
N LEU A 68 0.71 -4.58 4.79
CA LEU A 68 0.01 -5.38 3.79
C LEU A 68 -0.25 -4.55 2.54
N GLY A 69 0.01 -5.09 1.35
CA GLY A 69 -0.23 -4.30 0.15
C GLY A 69 0.26 -4.90 -1.15
N GLU A 70 0.49 -4.02 -2.12
CA GLU A 70 0.91 -4.37 -3.47
C GLU A 70 2.44 -4.35 -3.63
N SER A 71 2.95 -3.83 -4.76
CA SER A 71 4.36 -3.82 -5.14
C SER A 71 5.30 -3.10 -4.18
N THR A 72 4.85 -1.99 -3.58
CA THR A 72 5.66 -1.20 -2.64
C THR A 72 5.92 -1.96 -1.33
N VAL A 73 4.93 -2.72 -0.87
CA VAL A 73 5.06 -3.62 0.30
C VAL A 73 5.81 -4.89 -0.07
N ALA A 74 5.64 -5.40 -1.29
CA ALA A 74 6.47 -6.49 -1.82
C ALA A 74 7.94 -6.08 -2.01
N GLY A 75 8.26 -4.79 -1.87
CA GLY A 75 9.63 -4.28 -1.96
C GLY A 75 10.16 -4.24 -3.39
N VAL A 76 9.29 -4.09 -4.39
CA VAL A 76 9.71 -4.02 -5.80
C VAL A 76 10.73 -2.91 -6.00
N GLY A 77 11.91 -3.28 -6.51
CA GLY A 77 13.03 -2.36 -6.73
C GLY A 77 13.85 -2.01 -5.49
N ALA A 78 13.47 -2.50 -4.30
CA ALA A 78 14.31 -2.40 -3.09
C ALA A 78 15.28 -3.57 -3.01
N ARG A 79 16.46 -3.34 -2.41
CA ARG A 79 17.47 -4.40 -2.20
C ARG A 79 17.05 -5.40 -1.12
N SER A 80 16.25 -4.97 -0.14
CA SER A 80 15.69 -5.80 0.93
C SER A 80 14.47 -5.10 1.56
N HIS A 81 13.66 -5.83 2.32
CA HIS A 81 12.54 -5.24 3.05
C HIS A 81 12.97 -4.28 4.18
N GLU A 82 14.18 -4.43 4.71
CA GLU A 82 14.76 -3.54 5.73
C GLU A 82 14.94 -2.11 5.22
N VAL A 83 15.48 -1.98 4.00
CA VAL A 83 15.67 -0.67 3.35
C VAL A 83 14.45 -0.24 2.52
N GLY A 84 13.47 -1.15 2.35
CA GLY A 84 12.18 -0.88 1.72
C GLY A 84 11.17 -0.23 2.67
N LEU A 85 9.92 -0.15 2.21
CA LEU A 85 8.85 0.53 2.93
C LEU A 85 8.64 -0.03 4.35
N ALA A 86 8.69 -1.36 4.50
CA ALA A 86 8.44 -2.04 5.76
C ALA A 86 9.45 -1.66 6.86
N GLY A 87 10.73 -1.94 6.63
CA GLY A 87 11.77 -1.65 7.61
C GLY A 87 11.93 -0.15 7.86
N ARG A 88 11.73 0.70 6.84
CA ARG A 88 11.82 2.15 7.01
C ARG A 88 10.66 2.73 7.81
N THR A 89 9.46 2.21 7.62
CA THR A 89 8.30 2.54 8.46
C THR A 89 8.53 2.08 9.90
N ALA A 90 9.00 0.84 10.09
CA ALA A 90 9.31 0.30 11.41
C ALA A 90 10.33 1.17 12.16
N ALA A 91 11.38 1.62 11.48
CA ALA A 91 12.38 2.48 12.09
C ALA A 91 11.88 3.90 12.39
N ALA A 92 10.99 4.46 11.56
CA ALA A 92 10.33 5.73 11.87
C ALA A 92 9.43 5.59 13.11
N VAL A 93 8.66 4.50 13.22
CA VAL A 93 7.84 4.20 14.40
C VAL A 93 8.71 3.99 15.65
N ALA A 94 9.83 3.28 15.54
CA ALA A 94 10.76 3.06 16.65
C ALA A 94 11.35 4.39 17.16
N ALA A 95 11.75 5.27 16.25
CA ALA A 95 12.27 6.59 16.58
C ALA A 95 11.22 7.49 17.27
N GLN A 96 9.95 7.43 16.84
CA GLN A 96 8.88 8.24 17.43
C GLN A 96 8.38 7.71 18.77
N THR A 97 8.36 6.38 18.94
CA THR A 97 7.78 5.74 20.14
C THR A 97 8.81 5.39 21.21
N GLY A 98 10.10 5.37 20.87
CA GLY A 98 11.16 4.90 21.76
C GLY A 98 11.12 3.38 22.01
N ARG A 99 10.31 2.62 21.26
CA ARG A 99 10.14 1.17 21.43
C ARG A 99 10.77 0.41 20.28
N ALA A 100 11.21 -0.81 20.55
CA ALA A 100 11.60 -1.74 19.49
C ALA A 100 10.37 -2.10 18.63
N VAL A 101 10.56 -2.28 17.33
CA VAL A 101 9.48 -2.58 16.38
C VAL A 101 9.80 -3.86 15.62
N ALA A 102 9.05 -4.93 15.90
CA ALA A 102 9.07 -6.15 15.10
C ALA A 102 8.13 -5.93 13.91
N TRP A 103 8.66 -5.99 12.69
CA TRP A 103 7.90 -5.72 11.48
C TRP A 103 7.80 -6.94 10.59
N ARG A 104 6.71 -7.02 9.83
CA ARG A 104 6.50 -8.01 8.76
C ARG A 104 5.91 -7.33 7.53
N SER A 105 6.45 -7.69 6.37
CA SER A 105 5.99 -7.25 5.06
C SER A 105 5.22 -8.37 4.38
N VAL A 106 3.98 -8.10 4.01
CA VAL A 106 3.10 -9.05 3.30
C VAL A 106 2.57 -8.36 2.07
N GLY A 107 3.33 -8.44 0.98
CA GLY A 107 3.01 -7.77 -0.26
C GLY A 107 2.99 -8.71 -1.45
N ARG A 108 2.22 -8.36 -2.47
CA ARG A 108 2.23 -9.04 -3.77
C ARG A 108 2.22 -8.01 -4.89
N ASN A 109 3.21 -8.07 -5.77
CA ASN A 109 3.25 -7.18 -6.93
C ASN A 109 2.01 -7.39 -7.83
N GLY A 110 1.40 -6.29 -8.25
CA GLY A 110 0.26 -6.31 -9.17
C GLY A 110 -1.10 -6.66 -8.55
N ALA A 111 -1.16 -6.87 -7.23
CA ALA A 111 -2.39 -7.27 -6.54
C ALA A 111 -3.35 -6.09 -6.34
N THR A 112 -4.65 -6.37 -6.52
CA THR A 112 -5.76 -5.50 -6.11
C THR A 112 -6.18 -5.77 -4.67
N ALA A 113 -7.03 -4.92 -4.08
CA ALA A 113 -7.60 -5.17 -2.76
C ALA A 113 -8.28 -6.55 -2.64
N ALA A 114 -9.10 -6.93 -3.63
CA ALA A 114 -9.74 -8.23 -3.69
C ALA A 114 -8.73 -9.40 -3.70
N GLN A 115 -7.65 -9.27 -4.47
CA GLN A 115 -6.60 -10.29 -4.53
C GLN A 115 -5.78 -10.34 -3.24
N CYS A 116 -5.50 -9.20 -2.62
CA CYS A 116 -4.86 -9.17 -1.31
C CYS A 116 -5.70 -9.89 -0.25
N LEU A 117 -7.02 -9.74 -0.29
CA LEU A 117 -7.93 -10.46 0.60
C LEU A 117 -7.77 -11.98 0.45
N THR A 118 -7.75 -12.50 -0.77
CA THR A 118 -7.66 -13.95 -1.01
C THR A 118 -6.25 -14.51 -0.82
N ASP A 119 -5.23 -13.77 -1.24
CA ASP A 119 -3.88 -14.33 -1.43
C ASP A 119 -2.91 -14.02 -0.28
N LEU A 120 -3.14 -12.91 0.43
CA LEU A 120 -2.23 -12.42 1.47
C LEU A 120 -2.73 -12.70 2.88
N THR A 121 -4.04 -12.65 3.12
CA THR A 121 -4.60 -12.91 4.45
C THR A 121 -4.30 -14.32 4.99
N PRO A 122 -4.22 -15.40 4.18
CA PRO A 122 -3.82 -16.71 4.68
C PRO A 122 -2.40 -16.73 5.26
N GLN A 123 -1.50 -15.88 4.76
CA GLN A 123 -0.11 -15.80 5.22
C GLN A 123 0.00 -15.22 6.64
N LEU A 124 -1.07 -14.58 7.13
CA LEU A 124 -1.14 -13.97 8.45
C LEU A 124 -1.67 -14.93 9.53
N ALA A 125 -1.86 -16.21 9.22
CA ALA A 125 -2.25 -17.21 10.22
C ALA A 125 -1.26 -17.23 11.40
N GLY A 126 -1.79 -17.09 12.62
CA GLY A 126 -1.01 -17.05 13.86
C GLY A 126 -0.17 -15.78 14.06
N ALA A 127 -0.25 -14.79 13.15
CA ALA A 127 0.43 -13.51 13.32
C ALA A 127 -0.31 -12.65 14.36
N THR A 128 0.43 -11.73 14.99
CA THR A 128 -0.15 -10.70 15.85
C THR A 128 0.39 -9.34 15.44
N ALA A 129 -0.44 -8.30 15.55
CA ALA A 129 -0.06 -6.95 15.21
C ALA A 129 -0.66 -5.96 16.22
N ASP A 130 0.08 -4.92 16.55
CA ASP A 130 -0.44 -3.74 17.24
C ASP A 130 -0.85 -2.66 16.21
N LEU A 131 -0.11 -2.61 15.10
CA LEU A 131 -0.31 -1.67 14.00
C LEU A 131 -0.31 -2.41 12.65
N LEU A 132 -1.41 -2.26 11.91
CA LEU A 132 -1.53 -2.68 10.53
C LEU A 132 -1.44 -1.46 9.61
N VAL A 133 -0.59 -1.51 8.59
CA VAL A 133 -0.51 -0.50 7.53
C VAL A 133 -0.90 -1.15 6.21
N ILE A 134 -1.93 -0.62 5.56
CA ILE A 134 -2.42 -1.10 4.26
C ILE A 134 -1.98 -0.12 3.17
N VAL A 135 -1.34 -0.63 2.12
CA VAL A 135 -0.82 0.18 1.01
C VAL A 135 -1.29 -0.41 -0.32
N LEU A 136 -2.35 0.17 -0.87
CA LEU A 136 -3.05 -0.32 -2.05
C LEU A 136 -3.57 0.84 -2.91
N GLY A 137 -4.07 0.51 -4.09
CA GLY A 137 -4.91 1.39 -4.91
C GLY A 137 -4.34 1.71 -6.28
N VAL A 138 -3.03 1.49 -6.53
CA VAL A 138 -2.48 1.70 -7.88
C VAL A 138 -3.03 0.63 -8.84
N ASN A 139 -2.99 -0.65 -8.45
CA ASN A 139 -3.50 -1.72 -9.30
C ASN A 139 -5.02 -1.65 -9.50
N ASP A 140 -5.79 -1.27 -8.48
CA ASP A 140 -7.22 -1.02 -8.60
C ASP A 140 -7.53 0.17 -9.53
N THR A 141 -6.71 1.22 -9.47
CA THR A 141 -6.80 2.35 -10.40
C THR A 141 -6.54 1.91 -11.83
N ILE A 142 -5.48 1.12 -12.07
CA ILE A 142 -5.09 0.66 -13.41
C ILE A 142 -6.11 -0.33 -13.98
N ARG A 143 -6.67 -1.22 -13.15
CA ARG A 143 -7.68 -2.21 -13.55
C ARG A 143 -9.09 -1.65 -13.62
N LEU A 144 -9.25 -0.35 -13.36
CA LEU A 144 -10.52 0.36 -13.42
C LEU A 144 -11.57 -0.21 -12.45
N THR A 145 -11.13 -0.73 -11.30
CA THR A 145 -12.01 -1.23 -10.23
C THR A 145 -13.08 -0.16 -9.92
N PRO A 146 -14.37 -0.52 -9.90
CA PRO A 146 -15.42 0.42 -9.51
C PRO A 146 -15.20 0.92 -8.07
N PRO A 147 -15.43 2.21 -7.76
CA PRO A 147 -15.22 2.74 -6.41
C PRO A 147 -15.98 1.98 -5.31
N ALA A 148 -17.20 1.53 -5.62
CA ALA A 148 -17.99 0.72 -4.68
C ALA A 148 -17.37 -0.66 -4.40
N ALA A 149 -16.80 -1.30 -5.43
CA ALA A 149 -16.09 -2.58 -5.26
C ALA A 149 -14.79 -2.39 -4.48
N TRP A 150 -13.99 -1.38 -4.85
CA TRP A 150 -12.79 -0.98 -4.12
C TRP A 150 -13.06 -0.78 -2.62
N GLN A 151 -14.11 -0.02 -2.30
CA GLN A 151 -14.48 0.24 -0.91
C GLN A 151 -14.94 -1.03 -0.18
N ALA A 152 -15.73 -1.88 -0.83
CA ALA A 152 -16.16 -3.15 -0.26
C ALA A 152 -14.98 -4.10 0.00
N ASP A 153 -14.10 -4.24 -0.98
CA ASP A 153 -12.92 -5.10 -0.91
C ASP A 153 -11.93 -4.61 0.16
N LEU A 154 -11.71 -3.29 0.25
CA LEU A 154 -10.89 -2.71 1.30
C LEU A 154 -11.46 -2.98 2.70
N ARG A 155 -12.77 -2.78 2.91
CA ARG A 155 -13.39 -3.05 4.21
C ARG A 155 -13.27 -4.52 4.58
N ALA A 156 -13.59 -5.42 3.65
CA ALA A 156 -13.46 -6.86 3.86
C ALA A 156 -12.00 -7.26 4.19
N LEU A 157 -11.03 -6.70 3.48
CA LEU A 157 -9.61 -6.90 3.76
C LEU A 157 -9.21 -6.42 5.16
N ILE A 158 -9.63 -5.21 5.55
CA ILE A 158 -9.35 -4.66 6.90
C ILE A 158 -9.96 -5.56 7.97
N GLU A 159 -11.23 -5.93 7.83
CA GLU A 159 -11.95 -6.77 8.79
C GLU A 159 -11.28 -8.13 8.94
N GLU A 160 -10.95 -8.78 7.82
CA GLU A 160 -10.30 -10.09 7.80
C GLU A 160 -8.91 -10.04 8.46
N VAL A 161 -8.08 -9.05 8.10
CA VAL A 161 -6.73 -8.93 8.64
C VAL A 161 -6.77 -8.59 10.13
N ARG A 162 -7.67 -7.70 10.57
CA ARG A 162 -7.85 -7.39 11.99
C ARG A 162 -8.33 -8.61 12.76
N GLY A 163 -9.30 -9.36 12.24
CA GLY A 163 -9.80 -10.58 12.86
C GLY A 163 -8.71 -11.64 13.05
N ARG A 164 -7.79 -11.77 12.09
CA ARG A 164 -6.66 -12.71 12.17
C ARG A 164 -5.53 -12.27 13.10
N THR A 165 -5.22 -10.99 13.12
CA THR A 165 -3.99 -10.47 13.76
C THR A 165 -4.21 -9.78 15.09
N GLY A 166 -5.46 -9.43 15.43
CA GLY A 166 -5.78 -8.63 16.60
C GLY A 166 -5.35 -7.16 16.49
N ALA A 167 -5.02 -6.66 15.29
CA ALA A 167 -4.57 -5.29 15.09
C ALA A 167 -5.52 -4.24 15.71
N GLU A 168 -5.01 -3.52 16.70
CA GLU A 168 -5.74 -2.45 17.38
C GLU A 168 -5.92 -1.22 16.47
N ARG A 169 -4.85 -0.87 15.74
CA ARG A 169 -4.80 0.29 14.86
C ARG A 169 -4.56 -0.13 13.43
N VAL A 170 -5.32 0.48 12.52
CA VAL A 170 -5.16 0.32 11.08
C VAL A 170 -4.88 1.69 10.46
N VAL A 171 -3.85 1.75 9.64
CA VAL A 171 -3.49 2.93 8.84
C VAL A 171 -3.63 2.55 7.37
N LEU A 172 -4.45 3.29 6.64
CA LEU A 172 -4.55 3.18 5.20
C LEU A 172 -3.67 4.27 4.58
N ALA A 173 -2.70 3.86 3.76
CA ALA A 173 -1.98 4.80 2.92
C ALA A 173 -2.91 5.27 1.80
N GLY A 174 -2.94 6.59 1.56
CA GLY A 174 -3.72 7.15 0.47
C GLY A 174 -3.26 6.63 -0.89
N VAL A 175 -4.19 6.57 -1.85
CA VAL A 175 -3.88 6.14 -3.21
C VAL A 175 -2.94 7.16 -3.85
N PRO A 176 -1.78 6.75 -4.41
CA PRO A 176 -0.80 7.69 -4.93
C PRO A 176 -1.38 8.66 -5.98
N PRO A 177 -0.97 9.95 -5.99
CA PRO A 177 -1.48 10.94 -6.93
C PRO A 177 -0.91 10.68 -8.34
N MET A 178 -1.46 9.72 -9.08
CA MET A 178 -0.95 9.25 -10.38
C MET A 178 -0.88 10.36 -11.44
N ALA A 179 -1.63 11.45 -11.27
CA ALA A 179 -1.51 12.65 -12.11
C ALA A 179 -0.10 13.27 -12.11
N ARG A 180 0.70 12.99 -11.07
CA ARG A 180 2.07 13.49 -10.90
C ARG A 180 3.15 12.52 -11.38
N PHE A 181 2.77 11.34 -11.90
CA PHE A 181 3.74 10.34 -12.33
C PHE A 181 4.36 10.76 -13.67
N PRO A 182 5.68 11.00 -13.73
CA PRO A 182 6.33 11.51 -14.93
C PRO A 182 6.38 10.48 -16.07
N SER A 183 6.33 9.19 -15.74
CA SER A 183 6.34 8.07 -16.69
C SER A 183 5.02 7.89 -17.46
N LEU A 184 3.92 8.48 -16.98
CA LEU A 184 2.62 8.38 -17.63
C LEU A 184 2.48 9.49 -18.71
N PRO A 185 2.20 9.14 -19.98
CA PRO A 185 1.94 10.09 -21.06
C PRO A 185 0.54 10.69 -20.94
N GLN A 186 0.26 11.73 -21.73
CA GLN A 186 -1.07 12.33 -21.83
C GLN A 186 -1.78 11.81 -23.09
N PRO A 187 -3.06 11.40 -23.02
CA PRO A 187 -4.02 11.72 -21.94
C PRO A 187 -4.09 10.73 -20.76
N LEU A 188 -3.41 9.58 -20.80
CA LEU A 188 -3.53 8.53 -19.78
C LEU A 188 -3.24 9.00 -18.35
N ARG A 189 -2.23 9.85 -18.17
CA ARG A 189 -1.88 10.42 -16.86
C ARG A 189 -3.03 11.18 -16.22
N THR A 190 -3.74 11.98 -17.00
CA THR A 190 -4.91 12.72 -16.51
C THR A 190 -6.05 11.78 -16.16
N PHE A 191 -6.27 10.76 -16.99
CA PHE A 191 -7.30 9.75 -16.77
C PHE A 191 -7.06 8.95 -15.47
N LEU A 192 -5.88 8.32 -15.36
CA LEU A 192 -5.50 7.55 -14.17
C LEU A 192 -5.40 8.43 -12.93
N GLY A 193 -4.93 9.68 -13.08
CA GLY A 193 -4.91 10.66 -12.00
C GLY A 193 -6.28 10.96 -11.42
N ARG A 194 -7.31 11.11 -12.27
CA ARG A 194 -8.70 11.28 -11.81
C ARG A 194 -9.25 10.02 -11.15
N ARG A 195 -8.92 8.84 -11.69
CA ARG A 195 -9.35 7.58 -11.10
C ARG A 195 -8.72 7.32 -9.74
N ALA A 196 -7.42 7.54 -9.58
CA ALA A 196 -6.73 7.44 -8.30
C ALA A 196 -7.38 8.34 -7.24
N ALA A 197 -7.66 9.60 -7.59
CA ALA A 197 -8.32 10.54 -6.68
C ALA A 197 -9.74 10.11 -6.30
N LEU A 198 -10.49 9.50 -7.22
CA LEU A 198 -11.82 8.96 -6.93
C LEU A 198 -11.74 7.77 -5.97
N LEU A 199 -10.78 6.85 -6.15
CA LEU A 199 -10.60 5.73 -5.22
C LEU A 199 -10.17 6.21 -3.84
N ASP A 200 -9.22 7.16 -3.77
CA ASP A 200 -8.72 7.75 -2.53
C ASP A 200 -9.84 8.41 -1.71
N GLN A 201 -10.75 9.13 -2.36
CA GLN A 201 -11.90 9.77 -1.70
C GLN A 201 -12.99 8.78 -1.24
N SER A 202 -12.96 7.56 -1.76
CA SER A 202 -13.95 6.52 -1.44
C SER A 202 -13.44 5.49 -0.41
N ALA A 203 -12.15 5.53 -0.09
CA ALA A 203 -11.50 4.63 0.85
C ALA A 203 -11.99 4.84 2.30
#